data_AF-A0A8J8TCK3-F1
#
_entry.id   AF-A0A8J8TCK3-F1
#
_cell.length_a   1.000
_cell.length_b   1.000
_cell.length_c   1.000
_cell.angle_alpha   90.00
_cell.angle_beta   90.00
_cell.angle_gamma   90.00
#
_symmetry.space_group_name_H-M   'P 1'
#
loop_
_entity.id
_entity.type
_entity.pdbx_description
1 polymer ?
#
loop_
_entity_poly.entity_id
_entity_poly.type
_entity_poly.pdbx_seq_one_letter_code
_entity_poly.pdbx_strand_id
1 'polypeptide(L)'
;MTVTTVHQPTHREALWELEAAFDRGDLITVFGHCTVEYDGRAASSLGLGRRLLLLKPDGTALVHTDEQQQPVNWQPPGSEHHAAVRDGRLRVRSVRSSPDETLDVRFETVEQLSAMAVSGRRDLSVTGSEADLRNALLDQPDAIEAGFEPLATERPTDVGPIDLFGRDSEGRPVVVELKRRRVGPSAASQLQRYVEAIRREEGDDADVRGLLIAPSVTDRARRLLAEAGLEFAAVEPPSSDSDAGDADAADATDANDDSVAAAGDDASGPSAAEPANDE
;
A
#
# COMPACT_ATOMS: atom_id res chain seq x y z
N MET A 1 4.89 9.42 24.98
CA MET A 1 3.82 8.43 24.77
C MET A 1 4.03 7.31 25.76
N THR A 2 3.00 6.92 26.50
CA THR A 2 3.06 5.79 27.42
C THR A 2 2.74 4.52 26.65
N VAL A 3 3.67 3.56 26.69
CA VAL A 3 3.45 2.20 26.22
C VAL A 3 3.33 1.33 27.46
N THR A 4 2.29 0.49 27.51
CA THR A 4 2.19 -0.57 28.52
C THR A 4 2.62 -1.87 27.87
N THR A 5 3.62 -2.54 28.45
CA THR A 5 4.05 -3.87 28.02
C THR A 5 4.11 -4.78 29.23
N VAL A 6 3.47 -5.93 29.12
CA VAL A 6 3.53 -7.01 30.11
C VAL A 6 4.14 -8.25 29.47
N HIS A 7 5.05 -8.90 30.19
CA HIS A 7 5.72 -10.12 29.75
C HIS A 7 5.21 -11.31 30.55
N GLN A 8 4.90 -12.39 29.85
CA GLN A 8 4.33 -13.62 30.41
C GLN A 8 3.17 -13.37 31.39
N PRO A 9 2.20 -12.48 31.08
CA PRO A 9 1.10 -12.20 32.00
C PRO A 9 0.24 -13.44 32.18
N THR A 10 -0.36 -13.56 33.36
CA THR A 10 -1.47 -14.50 33.53
C THR A 10 -2.63 -14.12 32.59
N HIS A 11 -3.48 -15.07 32.23
CA HIS A 11 -4.64 -14.79 31.38
C HIS A 11 -5.58 -13.72 31.95
N ARG A 12 -5.64 -13.58 33.29
CA ARG A 12 -6.46 -12.57 33.95
C ARG A 12 -5.81 -11.18 33.91
N GLU A 13 -4.49 -11.09 34.10
CA GLU A 13 -3.76 -9.83 33.90
C GLU A 13 -3.87 -9.38 32.44
N ALA A 14 -3.66 -10.29 31.49
CA ALA A 14 -3.82 -10.00 30.07
C ALA A 14 -5.24 -9.52 29.73
N LEU A 15 -6.28 -10.12 30.34
CA LEU A 15 -7.66 -9.66 30.16
C LEU A 15 -7.83 -8.22 30.65
N TRP A 16 -7.35 -7.90 31.84
CA TRP A 16 -7.46 -6.54 32.39
C TRP A 16 -6.74 -5.53 31.48
N GLU A 17 -5.51 -5.84 31.06
CA GLU A 17 -4.76 -4.96 30.15
C GLU A 17 -5.48 -4.76 28.81
N LEU A 18 -6.10 -5.81 28.26
CA LEU A 18 -6.90 -5.72 27.03
C LEU A 18 -8.13 -4.82 27.21
N GLU A 19 -8.91 -5.04 28.26
CA GLU A 19 -10.11 -4.23 28.53
C GLU A 19 -9.76 -2.75 28.68
N ALA A 20 -8.71 -2.44 29.45
CA ALA A 20 -8.24 -1.07 29.62
C ALA A 20 -7.71 -0.47 28.30
N ALA A 21 -7.06 -1.26 27.45
CA ALA A 21 -6.56 -0.82 26.15
C ALA A 21 -7.69 -0.60 25.12
N PHE A 22 -8.75 -1.41 25.15
CA PHE A 22 -9.95 -1.20 24.33
C PHE A 22 -10.62 0.13 24.67
N ASP A 23 -10.80 0.43 25.97
CA ASP A 23 -11.41 1.69 26.42
C ASP A 23 -10.61 2.93 25.98
N ARG A 24 -9.28 2.81 25.92
CA ARG A 24 -8.39 3.89 25.44
C ARG A 24 -8.32 4.01 23.92
N GLY A 25 -8.77 2.99 23.18
CA GLY A 25 -8.56 2.92 21.74
C GLY A 25 -7.09 2.81 21.37
N ASP A 26 -6.33 2.00 22.11
CA ASP A 26 -4.91 1.74 21.82
C ASP A 26 -4.73 0.74 20.68
N LEU A 27 -3.59 0.81 19.99
CA LEU A 27 -3.11 -0.29 19.16
C LEU A 27 -2.52 -1.36 20.06
N ILE A 28 -2.95 -2.60 19.89
CA ILE A 28 -2.62 -3.71 20.79
C ILE A 28 -1.89 -4.79 20.01
N THR A 29 -0.79 -5.29 20.55
CA THR A 29 -0.14 -6.52 20.11
C THR A 29 -0.19 -7.57 21.21
N VAL A 30 -0.53 -8.81 20.85
CA VAL A 30 -0.47 -9.97 21.73
C VAL A 30 0.30 -11.08 21.03
N PHE A 31 1.40 -11.51 21.63
CA PHE A 31 2.19 -12.64 21.15
C PHE A 31 2.09 -13.81 22.12
N GLY A 32 1.89 -15.01 21.59
CA GLY A 32 1.81 -16.21 22.42
C GLY A 32 1.37 -17.45 21.66
N HIS A 33 1.29 -18.56 22.40
CA HIS A 33 0.87 -19.85 21.87
C HIS A 33 -0.66 -19.91 21.86
N CYS A 34 -1.28 -20.01 20.68
CA CYS A 34 -2.73 -19.93 20.54
C CYS A 34 -3.27 -20.83 19.43
N THR A 35 -4.57 -21.08 19.46
CA THR A 35 -5.36 -21.57 18.32
C THR A 35 -6.19 -20.42 17.75
N VAL A 36 -6.57 -20.55 16.48
CA VAL A 36 -7.38 -19.55 15.78
C VAL A 36 -8.53 -20.24 15.07
N GLU A 37 -9.74 -19.75 15.28
CA GLU A 37 -10.94 -20.21 14.58
C GLU A 37 -11.60 -19.01 13.91
N TYR A 38 -12.05 -19.19 12.69
CA TYR A 38 -12.79 -18.18 11.95
C TYR A 38 -14.03 -18.81 11.33
N ASP A 39 -15.16 -18.11 11.46
CA ASP A 39 -16.45 -18.47 10.89
C ASP A 39 -17.10 -17.23 10.27
N GLY A 40 -17.63 -17.34 9.06
CA GLY A 40 -18.11 -16.21 8.28
C GLY A 40 -18.31 -16.58 6.81
N ARG A 41 -17.82 -15.74 5.88
CA ARG A 41 -17.85 -16.07 4.42
C ARG A 41 -17.11 -17.36 4.05
N ALA A 42 -16.22 -17.82 4.92
CA ALA A 42 -15.56 -19.10 4.87
C ALA A 42 -15.39 -19.60 6.31
N ALA A 43 -14.96 -20.84 6.49
CA ALA A 43 -14.55 -21.38 7.79
C ALA A 43 -13.08 -21.77 7.74
N SER A 44 -12.32 -21.45 8.78
CA SER A 44 -10.91 -21.85 8.89
C SER A 44 -10.50 -22.08 10.34
N SER A 45 -9.68 -23.11 10.57
CA SER A 45 -9.11 -23.45 11.87
C SER A 45 -7.59 -23.54 11.76
N LEU A 46 -6.87 -22.90 12.67
CA LEU A 46 -5.42 -23.06 12.82
C LEU A 46 -5.11 -23.69 14.18
N GLY A 47 -4.41 -24.82 14.13
CA GLY A 47 -3.93 -25.54 15.31
C GLY A 47 -2.95 -24.73 16.15
N LEU A 48 -2.61 -25.29 17.31
CA LEU A 48 -1.78 -24.63 18.31
C LEU A 48 -0.42 -24.19 17.73
N GLY A 49 -0.04 -22.93 17.93
CA GLY A 49 1.19 -22.36 17.41
C GLY A 49 1.42 -20.93 17.89
N ARG A 50 2.66 -20.44 17.78
CA ARG A 50 3.04 -19.08 18.21
C ARG A 50 2.61 -18.08 17.14
N ARG A 51 1.82 -17.09 17.53
CA ARG A 51 1.28 -16.11 16.59
C ARG A 51 1.27 -14.72 17.20
N LEU A 52 1.40 -13.72 16.33
CA LEU A 52 1.19 -12.33 16.66
C LEU A 52 -0.26 -11.96 16.30
N LEU A 53 -1.03 -11.56 17.31
CA LEU A 53 -2.31 -10.89 17.13
C LEU A 53 -2.11 -9.38 17.23
N LEU A 54 -2.50 -8.64 16.20
CA LEU A 54 -2.54 -7.18 16.16
C LEU A 54 -3.99 -6.72 16.13
N LEU A 55 -4.39 -5.86 17.05
CA LEU A 55 -5.70 -5.21 17.09
C LEU A 55 -5.51 -3.71 16.93
N LYS A 56 -6.22 -3.12 15.98
CA LYS A 56 -6.15 -1.68 15.71
C LYS A 56 -7.40 -0.97 16.26
N PRO A 57 -7.30 0.33 16.59
CA PRO A 57 -8.43 1.11 17.10
C PRO A 57 -9.58 1.27 16.10
N ASP A 58 -9.35 1.05 14.81
CA ASP A 58 -10.40 1.08 13.78
C ASP A 58 -11.20 -0.22 13.69
N GLY A 59 -10.93 -1.21 14.57
CA GLY A 59 -11.60 -2.50 14.56
C GLY A 59 -10.88 -3.58 13.72
N THR A 60 -9.77 -3.26 13.05
CA THR A 60 -9.00 -4.29 12.33
C THR A 60 -8.37 -5.28 13.31
N ALA A 61 -8.47 -6.59 13.04
CA ALA A 61 -7.69 -7.63 13.71
C ALA A 61 -6.84 -8.39 12.69
N LEU A 62 -5.55 -8.58 12.95
CA LEU A 62 -4.65 -9.33 12.08
C LEU A 62 -3.93 -10.41 12.89
N VAL A 63 -3.89 -11.64 12.39
CA VAL A 63 -3.12 -12.75 12.94
C VAL A 63 -1.97 -13.07 11.99
N HIS A 64 -0.74 -13.03 12.49
CA HIS A 64 0.46 -13.39 11.73
C HIS A 64 1.19 -14.59 12.32
N THR A 65 1.81 -15.34 11.42
CA THR A 65 2.86 -16.35 11.69
C THR A 65 4.23 -15.74 11.38
N ASP A 66 5.27 -16.57 11.34
CA ASP A 66 6.67 -16.22 11.06
C ASP A 66 7.00 -16.03 9.57
N GLU A 67 6.06 -16.32 8.69
CA GLU A 67 6.23 -16.21 7.23
C GLU A 67 5.17 -15.31 6.60
N GLN A 68 5.50 -14.80 5.41
CA GLN A 68 4.64 -14.01 4.53
C GLN A 68 4.25 -12.60 5.02
N GLN A 69 3.98 -11.72 4.05
CA GLN A 69 3.53 -10.35 4.32
C GLN A 69 2.06 -10.30 4.80
N GLN A 70 1.22 -11.21 4.32
CA GLN A 70 -0.22 -11.20 4.59
C GLN A 70 -0.54 -11.92 5.90
N PRO A 71 -1.53 -11.44 6.67
CA PRO A 71 -2.01 -12.16 7.85
C PRO A 71 -2.66 -13.48 7.43
N VAL A 72 -2.50 -14.52 8.26
CA VAL A 72 -3.10 -15.84 8.04
C VAL A 72 -4.61 -15.83 8.33
N ASN A 73 -5.06 -14.97 9.23
CA ASN A 73 -6.48 -14.66 9.49
C ASN A 73 -6.63 -13.19 9.86
N TRP A 74 -7.78 -12.60 9.55
CA TRP A 74 -8.01 -11.19 9.82
C TRP A 74 -9.50 -10.84 9.90
N GLN A 75 -9.79 -9.66 10.46
CA GLN A 75 -11.08 -8.98 10.39
C GLN A 75 -10.87 -7.54 9.91
N PRO A 76 -11.75 -6.98 9.04
CA PRO A 76 -11.62 -5.62 8.50
C PRO A 76 -11.83 -4.55 9.57
N PRO A 77 -11.55 -3.28 9.23
CA PRO A 77 -12.04 -2.14 9.99
C PRO A 77 -13.56 -2.20 10.23
N GLY A 78 -14.01 -1.64 11.35
CA GLY A 78 -15.40 -1.63 11.79
C GLY A 78 -15.83 -2.88 12.58
N SER A 79 -14.90 -3.81 12.83
CA SER A 79 -15.17 -4.98 13.69
C SER A 79 -15.02 -4.63 15.17
N GLU A 80 -15.75 -5.31 16.04
CA GLU A 80 -15.71 -5.11 17.49
C GLU A 80 -14.87 -6.19 18.16
N HIS A 81 -13.98 -5.79 19.07
CA HIS A 81 -13.09 -6.69 19.79
C HIS A 81 -13.57 -6.92 21.22
N HIS A 82 -13.56 -8.17 21.66
CA HIS A 82 -13.88 -8.57 23.01
C HIS A 82 -12.84 -9.53 23.56
N ALA A 83 -12.46 -9.36 24.81
CA ALA A 83 -11.62 -10.31 25.53
C ALA A 83 -12.42 -10.99 26.64
N ALA A 84 -12.10 -12.24 26.93
CA ALA A 84 -12.64 -12.96 28.08
C ALA A 84 -11.68 -14.06 28.52
N VAL A 85 -11.71 -14.42 29.81
CA VAL A 85 -11.12 -15.68 30.27
C VAL A 85 -12.21 -16.74 30.33
N ARG A 86 -12.06 -17.82 29.55
CA ARG A 86 -12.97 -18.98 29.51
C ARG A 86 -12.16 -20.23 29.75
N ASP A 87 -12.62 -21.10 30.66
CA ASP A 87 -11.91 -22.32 31.06
C ASP A 87 -10.45 -22.07 31.48
N GLY A 88 -10.23 -20.95 32.16
CA GLY A 88 -8.91 -20.51 32.62
C GLY A 88 -8.00 -19.92 31.54
N ARG A 89 -8.46 -19.85 30.28
CA ARG A 89 -7.66 -19.40 29.13
C ARG A 89 -8.18 -18.10 28.55
N LEU A 90 -7.27 -17.22 28.12
CA LEU A 90 -7.63 -15.98 27.45
C LEU A 90 -8.17 -16.29 26.04
N ARG A 91 -9.33 -15.73 25.74
CA ARG A 91 -9.91 -15.68 24.39
C ARG A 91 -10.07 -14.22 23.98
N VAL A 92 -9.52 -13.87 22.82
CA VAL A 92 -9.81 -12.63 22.13
C VAL A 92 -10.71 -12.95 20.94
N ARG A 93 -11.84 -12.27 20.85
CA ARG A 93 -12.84 -12.43 19.78
C ARG A 93 -12.99 -11.12 19.03
N SER A 94 -12.93 -11.17 17.71
CA SER A 94 -13.28 -10.05 16.83
C SER A 94 -14.53 -10.39 16.01
N VAL A 95 -15.57 -9.56 16.11
CA VAL A 95 -16.88 -9.79 15.48
C VAL A 95 -17.18 -8.69 14.47
N ARG A 96 -17.69 -9.08 13.31
CA ARG A 96 -18.23 -8.19 12.29
C ARG A 96 -19.68 -8.57 12.06
N SER A 97 -20.56 -7.57 11.96
CA SER A 97 -22.02 -7.79 11.83
C SER A 97 -22.53 -7.83 10.39
N SER A 98 -21.76 -7.33 9.42
CA SER A 98 -22.18 -7.30 8.01
C SER A 98 -21.00 -7.53 7.04
N PRO A 99 -20.87 -8.74 6.46
CA PRO A 99 -21.57 -9.96 6.87
C PRO A 99 -21.19 -10.40 8.29
N ASP A 100 -21.98 -11.30 8.87
CA ASP A 100 -21.70 -11.90 10.18
C ASP A 100 -20.43 -12.76 10.09
N GLU A 101 -19.36 -12.33 10.76
CA GLU A 101 -18.07 -12.99 10.76
C GLU A 101 -17.48 -12.93 12.18
N THR A 102 -16.91 -14.04 12.64
CA THR A 102 -16.25 -14.14 13.95
C THR A 102 -14.84 -14.71 13.79
N LEU A 103 -13.86 -14.03 14.40
CA LEU A 103 -12.49 -14.51 14.57
C LEU A 103 -12.22 -14.72 16.06
N ASP A 104 -11.98 -15.97 16.47
CA ASP A 104 -11.62 -16.36 17.83
C ASP A 104 -10.15 -16.75 17.92
N VAL A 105 -9.37 -16.03 18.73
CA VAL A 105 -7.98 -16.38 19.10
C VAL A 105 -7.95 -16.84 20.55
N ARG A 106 -7.63 -18.11 20.79
CA ARG A 106 -7.57 -18.72 22.14
C ARG A 106 -6.13 -18.97 22.53
N PHE A 107 -5.65 -18.29 23.55
CA PHE A 107 -4.28 -18.41 24.02
C PHE A 107 -4.15 -19.53 25.05
N GLU A 108 -3.23 -20.46 24.79
CA GLU A 108 -2.67 -21.39 25.78
C GLU A 108 -1.69 -20.66 26.70
N THR A 109 -0.86 -19.78 26.13
CA THR A 109 0.05 -18.91 26.88
C THR A 109 0.14 -17.56 26.19
N VAL A 110 0.21 -16.49 26.97
CA VAL A 110 0.52 -15.14 26.48
C VAL A 110 1.97 -14.86 26.86
N GLU A 111 2.83 -14.63 25.88
CA GLU A 111 4.25 -14.37 26.10
C GLU A 111 4.53 -12.88 26.23
N GLN A 112 3.79 -12.06 25.47
CA GLN A 112 3.85 -10.62 25.56
C GLN A 112 2.51 -10.01 25.16
N LEU A 113 2.12 -8.96 25.87
CA LEU A 113 1.07 -8.03 25.44
C LEU A 113 1.63 -6.62 25.48
N SER A 114 1.34 -5.80 24.46
CA SER A 114 1.67 -4.38 24.46
C SER A 114 0.51 -3.54 23.95
N ALA A 115 0.23 -2.43 24.64
CA ALA A 115 -0.78 -1.45 24.27
C ALA A 115 -0.10 -0.09 24.06
N MET A 116 -0.38 0.53 22.91
CA MET A 116 0.30 1.73 22.43
C MET A 116 -0.71 2.75 21.93
N ALA A 117 -0.66 3.96 22.50
CA ALA A 117 -1.42 5.09 21.96
C ALA A 117 -0.88 5.45 20.56
N VAL A 118 -1.75 5.41 19.55
CA VAL A 118 -1.43 5.81 18.17
C VAL A 118 -2.08 7.16 17.88
N SER A 119 -1.28 8.11 17.40
CA SER A 119 -1.74 9.45 16.98
C SER A 119 -1.41 9.70 15.52
N GLY A 120 -2.20 10.54 14.86
CA GLY A 120 -1.88 11.03 13.52
C GLY A 120 -2.27 10.06 12.42
N ARG A 121 -3.58 9.77 12.29
CA ARG A 121 -4.14 9.30 11.01
C ARG A 121 -3.79 10.33 9.94
N ARG A 122 -2.68 10.12 9.24
CA ARG A 122 -2.35 10.82 8.00
C ARG A 122 -2.73 9.87 6.88
N ASP A 123 -3.52 10.34 5.94
CA ASP A 123 -3.76 9.59 4.71
C ASP A 123 -2.40 9.36 4.06
N LEU A 124 -2.16 8.12 3.63
CA LEU A 124 -0.96 7.76 2.90
C LEU A 124 -0.99 8.51 1.55
N SER A 125 -0.16 9.54 1.40
CA SER A 125 0.07 10.15 0.09
C SER A 125 0.96 9.22 -0.73
N VAL A 126 0.35 8.36 -1.54
CA VAL A 126 1.08 7.53 -2.51
C VAL A 126 1.28 8.34 -3.77
N THR A 127 2.52 8.68 -4.10
CA THR A 127 2.91 9.18 -5.43
C THR A 127 3.29 7.99 -6.33
N GLY A 128 2.94 8.04 -7.62
CA GLY A 128 3.18 6.95 -8.58
C GLY A 128 2.09 5.86 -8.54
N SER A 129 0.87 6.24 -8.16
CA SER A 129 -0.32 5.40 -8.27
C SER A 129 -0.76 5.26 -9.75
N GLU A 130 -1.64 4.30 -10.04
CA GLU A 130 -2.27 4.21 -11.37
C GLU A 130 -3.12 5.45 -11.68
N ALA A 131 -3.66 6.10 -10.64
CA ALA A 131 -4.37 7.36 -10.79
C ALA A 131 -3.43 8.50 -11.22
N ASP A 132 -2.20 8.57 -10.69
CA ASP A 132 -1.22 9.59 -11.10
C ASP A 132 -0.80 9.38 -12.55
N LEU A 133 -0.55 8.13 -12.97
CA LEU A 133 -0.28 7.80 -14.37
C LEU A 133 -1.45 8.21 -15.27
N ARG A 134 -2.69 7.90 -14.86
CA ARG A 134 -3.88 8.30 -15.62
C ARG A 134 -3.99 9.82 -15.74
N ASN A 135 -3.80 10.56 -14.66
CA ASN A 135 -3.87 12.02 -14.68
C ASN A 135 -2.81 12.62 -15.60
N ALA A 136 -1.57 12.13 -15.53
CA ALA A 136 -0.50 12.55 -16.44
C ALA A 136 -0.85 12.31 -17.92
N LEU A 137 -1.49 11.19 -18.23
CA LEU A 137 -1.94 10.88 -19.60
C LEU A 137 -3.17 11.70 -20.04
N LEU A 138 -4.02 12.14 -19.11
CA LEU A 138 -5.12 13.06 -19.43
C LEU A 138 -4.61 14.48 -19.70
N ASP A 139 -3.57 14.90 -18.98
CA ASP A 139 -2.92 16.19 -19.18
C ASP A 139 -2.09 16.22 -20.47
N GLN A 140 -1.56 15.06 -20.88
CA GLN A 140 -0.79 14.89 -22.12
C GLN A 140 -1.25 13.65 -22.92
N PRO A 141 -2.43 13.69 -23.59
CA PRO A 141 -2.98 12.55 -24.33
C PRO A 141 -2.08 12.04 -25.45
N ASP A 142 -1.28 12.92 -26.05
CA ASP A 142 -0.31 12.55 -27.10
C ASP A 142 0.80 11.60 -26.60
N ALA A 143 0.99 11.48 -25.28
CA ALA A 143 1.88 10.47 -24.70
C ALA A 143 1.36 9.03 -24.89
N ILE A 144 0.06 8.87 -25.13
CA ILE A 144 -0.57 7.60 -25.52
C ILE A 144 -0.31 7.36 -27.01
N GLU A 145 -0.87 8.24 -27.84
CA GLU A 145 -0.65 8.32 -29.28
C GLU A 145 -1.11 9.69 -29.79
N ALA A 146 -0.52 10.15 -30.90
CA ALA A 146 -0.86 11.44 -31.48
C ALA A 146 -2.34 11.51 -31.91
N GLY A 147 -3.06 12.52 -31.42
CA GLY A 147 -4.47 12.74 -31.77
C GLY A 147 -5.46 11.81 -31.05
N PHE A 148 -5.03 11.16 -29.96
CA PHE A 148 -5.95 10.49 -29.05
C PHE A 148 -6.78 11.50 -28.26
N GLU A 149 -8.10 11.35 -28.29
CA GLU A 149 -9.06 12.17 -27.55
C GLU A 149 -9.65 11.35 -26.38
N PRO A 150 -9.26 11.64 -25.12
CA PRO A 150 -9.86 11.00 -23.96
C PRO A 150 -11.31 11.45 -23.77
N LEU A 151 -12.25 10.51 -23.66
CA LEU A 151 -13.68 10.78 -23.52
C LEU A 151 -14.24 10.42 -22.13
N ALA A 152 -13.68 9.40 -21.48
CA ALA A 152 -14.12 8.98 -20.15
C ALA A 152 -13.00 8.27 -19.38
N THR A 153 -13.03 8.43 -18.05
CA THR A 153 -12.22 7.65 -17.11
C THR A 153 -13.12 6.75 -16.28
N GLU A 154 -12.63 5.60 -15.85
CA GLU A 154 -13.39 4.62 -15.05
C GLU A 154 -14.77 4.31 -15.67
N ARG A 155 -14.82 4.20 -17.01
CA ARG A 155 -16.09 4.03 -17.75
C ARG A 155 -16.71 2.69 -17.37
N PRO A 156 -17.93 2.65 -16.83
CA PRO A 156 -18.56 1.39 -16.40
C PRO A 156 -18.92 0.50 -17.60
N THR A 157 -18.68 -0.81 -17.47
CA THR A 157 -19.14 -1.86 -18.39
C THR A 157 -19.66 -3.06 -17.60
N ASP A 158 -20.20 -4.07 -18.30
CA ASP A 158 -20.68 -5.32 -17.71
C ASP A 158 -19.58 -6.22 -17.12
N VAL A 159 -18.32 -6.00 -17.53
CA VAL A 159 -17.14 -6.77 -17.10
C VAL A 159 -16.20 -5.98 -16.17
N GLY A 160 -16.58 -4.77 -15.79
CA GLY A 160 -15.82 -3.87 -14.90
C GLY A 160 -15.59 -2.47 -15.49
N PRO A 161 -15.06 -1.52 -14.70
CA PRO A 161 -14.71 -0.20 -15.22
C PRO A 161 -13.47 -0.28 -16.12
N ILE A 162 -13.53 0.44 -17.24
CA ILE A 162 -12.38 0.69 -18.12
C ILE A 162 -11.61 1.88 -17.58
N ASP A 163 -10.28 1.75 -17.40
CA ASP A 163 -9.44 2.81 -16.83
C ASP A 163 -9.57 4.13 -17.61
N LEU A 164 -9.43 4.05 -18.95
CA LEU A 164 -9.54 5.18 -19.85
C LEU A 164 -10.18 4.76 -21.18
N PHE A 165 -11.14 5.54 -21.66
CA PHE A 165 -11.83 5.35 -22.93
C PHE A 165 -11.76 6.63 -23.75
N GLY A 166 -11.50 6.51 -25.05
CA GLY A 166 -11.38 7.64 -25.95
C GLY A 166 -11.61 7.28 -27.41
N ARG A 167 -11.21 8.19 -28.31
CA ARG A 167 -11.15 7.94 -29.74
C ARG A 167 -9.78 8.31 -30.29
N ASP A 168 -9.33 7.59 -31.31
CA ASP A 168 -8.11 7.97 -32.03
C ASP A 168 -8.38 9.05 -33.08
N SER A 169 -7.32 9.45 -33.81
CA SER A 169 -7.40 10.47 -34.86
C SER A 169 -8.31 10.10 -36.05
N GLU A 170 -8.66 8.83 -36.21
CA GLU A 170 -9.61 8.33 -37.22
C GLU A 170 -11.04 8.21 -36.64
N GLY A 171 -11.23 8.57 -35.37
CA GLY A 171 -12.50 8.48 -34.67
C GLY A 171 -12.85 7.08 -34.18
N ARG A 172 -11.92 6.11 -34.19
CA ARG A 172 -12.18 4.74 -33.73
C ARG A 172 -12.19 4.68 -32.20
N PRO A 173 -13.09 3.88 -31.58
CA PRO A 173 -13.08 3.70 -30.14
C PRO A 173 -11.78 3.04 -29.65
N VAL A 174 -11.14 3.61 -28.63
CA VAL A 174 -9.93 3.08 -28.01
C VAL A 174 -10.17 2.82 -26.53
N VAL A 175 -9.92 1.58 -26.13
CA VAL A 175 -9.95 1.12 -24.74
C VAL A 175 -8.52 1.07 -24.22
N VAL A 176 -8.22 1.78 -23.14
CA VAL A 176 -6.88 1.87 -22.56
C VAL A 176 -6.89 1.24 -21.16
N GLU A 177 -6.01 0.25 -20.95
CA GLU A 177 -5.75 -0.37 -19.65
C GLU A 177 -4.41 0.16 -19.11
N LEU A 178 -4.40 0.69 -17.90
CA LEU A 178 -3.23 1.30 -17.28
C LEU A 178 -2.64 0.40 -16.20
N LYS A 179 -1.32 0.25 -16.21
CA LYS A 179 -0.59 -0.52 -15.19
C LYS A 179 0.71 0.18 -14.83
N ARG A 180 0.90 0.48 -13.55
CA ARG A 180 2.11 1.18 -13.06
C ARG A 180 3.38 0.32 -12.96
N ARG A 181 3.31 -0.97 -13.28
CA ARG A 181 4.40 -1.95 -13.11
C ARG A 181 4.45 -2.91 -14.27
N ARG A 182 5.51 -3.73 -14.32
CA ARG A 182 5.59 -4.85 -15.26
C ARG A 182 4.40 -5.80 -15.07
N VAL A 183 3.72 -6.16 -16.16
CA VAL A 183 2.51 -7.00 -16.10
C VAL A 183 2.59 -8.34 -16.82
N GLY A 184 1.82 -9.27 -16.28
CA GLY A 184 1.65 -10.63 -16.77
C GLY A 184 0.40 -10.83 -17.64
N PRO A 185 0.08 -12.10 -17.99
CA PRO A 185 -1.04 -12.48 -18.85
C PRO A 185 -2.42 -11.93 -18.45
N SER A 186 -2.66 -11.73 -17.15
CA SER A 186 -3.95 -11.28 -16.63
C SER A 186 -4.36 -9.91 -17.18
N ALA A 187 -3.41 -8.99 -17.39
CA ALA A 187 -3.67 -7.67 -17.94
C ALA A 187 -4.13 -7.75 -19.40
N ALA A 188 -3.51 -8.63 -20.21
CA ALA A 188 -3.94 -8.86 -21.59
C ALA A 188 -5.36 -9.43 -21.65
N SER A 189 -5.67 -10.43 -20.81
CA SER A 189 -7.02 -11.00 -20.73
C SER A 189 -8.06 -10.01 -20.21
N GLN A 190 -7.67 -9.03 -19.39
CA GLN A 190 -8.57 -7.98 -18.91
C GLN A 190 -8.89 -6.98 -20.01
N LEU A 191 -7.87 -6.45 -20.68
CA LEU A 191 -8.05 -5.55 -21.82
C LEU A 191 -8.89 -6.19 -22.93
N GLN A 192 -8.68 -7.48 -23.21
CA GLN A 192 -9.50 -8.22 -24.17
C GLN A 192 -10.99 -8.20 -23.80
N ARG A 193 -11.34 -8.46 -22.54
CA ARG A 193 -12.75 -8.42 -22.09
C ARG A 193 -13.36 -7.04 -22.26
N TYR A 194 -12.60 -5.98 -22.02
CA TYR A 194 -13.06 -4.61 -22.16
C TYR A 194 -13.29 -4.23 -23.62
N VAL A 195 -12.38 -4.59 -24.51
CA VAL A 195 -12.56 -4.42 -25.96
C VAL A 195 -13.81 -5.17 -26.44
N GLU A 196 -14.00 -6.41 -26.01
CA GLU A 196 -15.19 -7.20 -26.35
C GLU A 196 -16.49 -6.59 -25.78
N ALA A 197 -16.44 -5.92 -24.62
CA ALA A 197 -17.58 -5.19 -24.08
C ALA A 197 -17.94 -3.98 -24.93
N ILE A 198 -16.96 -3.16 -25.31
CA ILE A 198 -17.22 -1.99 -26.15
C ILE A 198 -17.65 -2.38 -27.57
N ARG A 199 -17.12 -3.47 -28.14
CA ARG A 199 -17.60 -4.00 -29.44
C ARG A 199 -19.08 -4.36 -29.38
N ARG A 200 -19.54 -4.98 -28.29
CA ARG A 200 -20.96 -5.31 -28.13
C ARG A 200 -21.85 -4.06 -28.01
N GLU A 201 -21.32 -2.96 -27.48
CA GLU A 201 -22.05 -1.69 -27.34
C GLU A 201 -22.11 -0.89 -28.66
N GLU A 202 -21.00 -0.80 -29.40
CA GLU A 202 -20.93 -0.05 -30.67
C GLU A 202 -21.45 -0.86 -31.87
N GLY A 203 -21.49 -2.20 -31.76
CA GLY A 203 -21.87 -3.15 -32.81
C GLY A 203 -20.69 -3.98 -33.33
N ASP A 204 -20.97 -5.17 -33.86
CA ASP A 204 -19.94 -6.16 -34.25
C ASP A 204 -18.98 -5.68 -35.38
N ASP A 205 -19.41 -4.70 -36.19
CA ASP A 205 -18.59 -4.05 -37.22
C ASP A 205 -17.69 -2.92 -36.65
N ALA A 206 -17.82 -2.66 -35.35
CA ALA A 206 -16.99 -1.80 -34.49
C ALA A 206 -15.47 -2.07 -34.57
N ASP A 207 -14.67 -1.25 -35.28
CA ASP A 207 -13.19 -1.30 -35.18
C ASP A 207 -12.71 -0.71 -33.84
N VAL A 208 -12.91 -1.46 -32.75
CA VAL A 208 -12.48 -1.10 -31.40
C VAL A 208 -11.03 -1.54 -31.20
N ARG A 209 -10.17 -0.58 -30.85
CA ARG A 209 -8.77 -0.79 -30.48
C ARG A 209 -8.64 -0.97 -28.97
N GLY A 210 -7.67 -1.79 -28.56
CA GLY A 210 -7.30 -1.96 -27.16
C GLY A 210 -5.82 -1.72 -26.97
N LEU A 211 -5.46 -0.84 -26.04
CA LEU A 211 -4.09 -0.44 -25.76
C LEU A 211 -3.75 -0.69 -24.28
N LEU A 212 -2.72 -1.50 -24.05
CA LEU A 212 -2.16 -1.70 -22.72
C LEU A 212 -0.99 -0.73 -22.50
N ILE A 213 -1.08 0.10 -21.47
CA ILE A 213 0.00 1.02 -21.07
C ILE A 213 0.64 0.52 -19.78
N ALA A 214 1.92 0.20 -19.85
CA ALA A 214 2.71 -0.20 -18.68
C ALA A 214 4.21 -0.01 -18.90
N PRO A 215 5.05 0.08 -17.86
CA PRO A 215 6.51 0.15 -18.04
C PRO A 215 7.07 -1.02 -18.85
N SER A 216 6.52 -2.22 -18.66
CA SER A 216 6.89 -3.40 -19.44
C SER A 216 5.85 -4.53 -19.33
N VAL A 217 5.95 -5.51 -20.22
CA VAL A 217 5.14 -6.73 -20.22
C VAL A 217 6.04 -7.97 -20.17
N THR A 218 5.50 -9.08 -19.67
CA THR A 218 6.13 -10.41 -19.84
C THR A 218 6.01 -10.90 -21.29
N ASP A 219 6.90 -11.80 -21.72
CA ASP A 219 6.83 -12.38 -23.07
C ASP A 219 5.50 -13.11 -23.33
N ARG A 220 4.95 -13.74 -22.29
CA ARG A 220 3.64 -14.39 -22.38
C ARG A 220 2.51 -13.38 -22.57
N ALA A 221 2.54 -12.26 -21.85
CA ALA A 221 1.57 -11.18 -22.05
C ALA A 221 1.69 -10.56 -23.45
N ARG A 222 2.92 -10.33 -23.93
CA ARG A 222 3.18 -9.82 -25.28
C ARG A 222 2.60 -10.74 -26.37
N ARG A 223 2.74 -12.06 -26.22
CA ARG A 223 2.12 -13.03 -27.14
C ARG A 223 0.60 -12.95 -27.11
N LEU A 224 -0.01 -12.90 -25.93
CA LEU A 224 -1.47 -12.82 -25.80
C LEU A 224 -2.06 -11.54 -26.38
N LEU A 225 -1.39 -10.40 -26.19
CA LEU A 225 -1.79 -9.14 -26.82
C LEU A 225 -1.76 -9.27 -28.35
N ALA A 226 -0.68 -9.82 -28.91
CA ALA A 226 -0.57 -10.04 -30.35
C ALA A 226 -1.63 -11.02 -30.89
N GLU A 227 -1.89 -12.13 -30.18
CA GLU A 227 -2.92 -13.11 -30.53
C GLU A 227 -4.33 -12.51 -30.52
N ALA A 228 -4.59 -11.55 -29.61
CA ALA A 228 -5.87 -10.85 -29.48
C ALA A 228 -5.97 -9.58 -30.35
N GLY A 229 -4.93 -9.21 -31.10
CA GLY A 229 -4.90 -7.96 -31.87
C GLY A 229 -4.90 -6.69 -31.00
N LEU A 230 -4.30 -6.76 -29.81
CA LEU A 230 -4.20 -5.68 -28.85
C LEU A 230 -2.80 -5.05 -28.87
N GLU A 231 -2.75 -3.76 -28.59
CA GLU A 231 -1.54 -2.93 -28.67
C GLU A 231 -0.88 -2.76 -27.30
N PHE A 232 0.40 -2.38 -27.31
CA PHE A 232 1.17 -2.10 -26.09
C PHE A 232 2.03 -0.86 -26.27
N ALA A 233 1.93 0.08 -25.32
CA ALA A 233 2.80 1.23 -25.21
C ALA A 233 3.55 1.21 -23.88
N ALA A 234 4.87 1.42 -23.94
CA ALA A 234 5.71 1.49 -22.75
C ALA A 234 5.72 2.92 -22.20
N VAL A 235 5.11 3.13 -21.03
CA VAL A 235 5.09 4.43 -20.33
C VAL A 235 5.55 4.21 -18.90
N GLU A 236 6.49 5.02 -18.44
CA GLU A 236 6.90 5.04 -17.03
C GLU A 236 5.93 5.91 -16.22
N PRO A 237 5.50 5.47 -15.02
CA PRO A 237 4.72 6.31 -14.14
C PRO A 237 5.56 7.54 -13.71
N PRO A 238 4.92 8.70 -13.49
CA PRO A 238 5.62 9.88 -13.01
C PRO A 238 6.35 9.56 -11.70
N SER A 239 7.65 9.86 -11.66
CA SER A 239 8.45 9.77 -10.44
C SER A 239 8.23 11.03 -9.58
N SER A 240 8.44 10.92 -8.27
CA SER A 240 8.34 12.06 -7.34
C SER A 240 9.46 13.11 -7.51
N ASP A 241 10.39 12.91 -8.44
CA ASP A 241 11.71 13.56 -8.43
C ASP A 241 11.91 14.51 -9.62
N SER A 242 10.88 15.25 -10.02
CA SER A 242 11.02 16.28 -11.06
C SER A 242 10.15 17.53 -10.85
N ASP A 243 10.00 18.00 -9.61
CA ASP A 243 9.46 19.34 -9.29
C ASP A 243 10.24 20.00 -8.13
N ALA A 244 11.57 19.95 -8.22
CA ALA A 244 12.48 20.79 -7.42
C ALA A 244 13.46 21.50 -8.35
N GLY A 245 12.97 22.50 -9.08
CA GLY A 245 13.79 23.35 -9.93
C GLY A 245 13.11 24.69 -10.18
N ASP A 246 13.81 25.76 -9.81
CA ASP A 246 13.53 27.18 -10.09
C ASP A 246 12.43 27.89 -9.30
N ALA A 247 12.74 28.18 -8.04
CA ALA A 247 12.33 29.44 -7.41
C ALA A 247 13.39 29.89 -6.39
N ASP A 248 14.60 30.25 -6.87
CA ASP A 248 15.47 31.18 -6.13
C ASP A 248 16.46 31.84 -7.09
N ALA A 249 15.95 32.79 -7.87
CA ALA A 249 16.75 33.75 -8.60
C ALA A 249 16.03 35.10 -8.64
N ALA A 250 16.09 35.82 -7.52
CA ALA A 250 16.10 37.29 -7.49
C ALA A 250 16.22 37.75 -6.04
N ASP A 251 17.41 38.21 -5.63
CA ASP A 251 17.63 39.59 -5.20
C ASP A 251 18.96 39.72 -4.44
N ALA A 252 19.95 40.31 -5.10
CA ALA A 252 20.99 41.17 -4.50
C ALA A 252 22.00 41.53 -5.60
N THR A 253 21.68 42.62 -6.30
CA THR A 253 22.63 43.38 -7.10
C THR A 253 23.61 44.15 -6.22
N ASP A 254 24.86 44.18 -6.71
CA ASP A 254 25.83 45.29 -6.64
C ASP A 254 26.59 45.58 -5.34
N ALA A 255 27.88 45.23 -5.33
CA ALA A 255 28.96 46.22 -5.26
C ALA A 255 30.33 45.49 -5.40
N ASN A 256 30.99 45.77 -6.51
CA ASN A 256 32.41 45.50 -6.72
C ASN A 256 33.23 46.64 -6.10
N ASP A 257 34.39 46.33 -5.52
CA ASP A 257 35.70 46.94 -5.83
C ASP A 257 36.64 47.21 -4.62
N ASP A 258 37.88 46.76 -4.86
CA ASP A 258 39.20 47.24 -4.44
C ASP A 258 39.80 47.10 -3.01
N SER A 259 40.89 46.30 -2.99
CA SER A 259 42.27 46.70 -2.65
C SER A 259 42.95 46.22 -1.34
N VAL A 260 44.05 45.48 -1.57
CA VAL A 260 45.40 45.59 -0.94
C VAL A 260 45.74 44.93 0.42
N ALA A 261 46.56 43.87 0.29
CA ALA A 261 47.79 43.48 1.03
C ALA A 261 48.01 43.81 2.53
N ALA A 262 48.41 42.80 3.33
CA ALA A 262 49.82 42.54 3.71
C ALA A 262 49.96 41.67 4.99
N ALA A 263 50.84 40.66 4.89
CA ALA A 263 51.83 40.12 5.84
C ALA A 263 51.55 39.98 7.35
N GLY A 264 51.99 38.84 7.91
CA GLY A 264 52.46 38.76 9.30
C GLY A 264 52.41 37.37 9.93
N ASP A 265 53.57 36.72 10.00
CA ASP A 265 53.94 35.53 10.77
C ASP A 265 53.39 35.48 12.22
N ASP A 266 53.12 34.31 12.80
CA ASP A 266 54.17 33.55 13.53
C ASP A 266 53.68 32.22 14.13
N ALA A 267 54.67 31.36 14.35
CA ALA A 267 54.62 29.93 14.63
C ALA A 267 54.05 29.48 15.99
N SER A 268 53.61 28.20 16.06
CA SER A 268 54.15 27.14 16.95
C SER A 268 53.22 25.90 17.00
N GLY A 269 53.67 24.76 16.48
CA GLY A 269 53.20 23.43 16.92
C GLY A 269 54.09 22.89 18.06
N PRO A 270 54.13 21.57 18.38
CA PRO A 270 53.17 20.50 18.13
C PRO A 270 52.96 19.56 19.37
N SER A 271 52.24 18.44 19.14
CA SER A 271 52.55 17.08 19.66
C SER A 271 51.84 16.54 20.93
N ALA A 272 50.92 15.60 20.66
CA ALA A 272 50.79 14.22 21.17
C ALA A 272 51.00 13.87 22.66
N ALA A 273 50.07 13.11 23.24
CA ALA A 273 50.23 11.66 23.50
C ALA A 273 49.20 11.14 24.54
N GLU A 274 48.50 10.06 24.17
CA GLU A 274 48.03 8.97 25.05
C GLU A 274 49.20 8.38 25.88
N PRO A 275 49.02 7.66 27.02
CA PRO A 275 48.18 6.44 27.06
C PRO A 275 47.57 5.96 28.41
N ALA A 276 46.71 4.94 28.25
CA ALA A 276 46.51 3.69 29.02
C ALA A 276 46.09 3.65 30.52
N ASN A 277 45.04 2.85 30.74
CA ASN A 277 44.73 1.88 31.82
C ASN A 277 45.08 2.19 33.28
N ASP A 278 44.10 2.01 34.19
CA ASP A 278 44.00 0.80 35.01
C ASP A 278 42.67 0.70 35.80
N GLU A 279 42.33 -0.56 36.12
CA GLU A 279 41.30 -1.13 37.02
C GLU A 279 39.85 -1.35 36.52
#